data_AF-A0A5E4LHC8-F1
#
_entry.id   AF-A0A5E4LHC8-F1
#
_cell.length_a   1.000
_cell.length_b   1.000
_cell.length_c   1.000
_cell.angle_alpha   90.00
_cell.angle_beta   90.00
_cell.angle_gamma   90.00
#
_symmetry.space_group_name_H-M   'P 1'
#
loop_
_entity.id
_entity.type
_entity.pdbx_description
1 polymer ?
#
loop_
_entity_poly.entity_id
_entity_poly.type
_entity_poly.pdbx_seq_one_letter_code
_entity_poly.pdbx_strand_id
1 'polypeptide(L)'
;MIELALSRKFVEARKKLHQLMISYGMSGEDVLIQMYRTIDSLQLSEREKVAVMDKIGEYNFRLVEGANELIQIEALLAQFLLIK
;
A
#
# COMPACT_ATOMS: atom_id res chain seq x y z
N MET A 1 0.15 -2.00 8.26
CA MET A 1 -0.27 -0.84 7.44
C MET A 1 -1.40 -1.23 6.50
N ILE A 2 -1.20 -2.26 5.65
CA ILE A 2 -2.25 -2.77 4.75
C ILE A 2 -3.50 -3.20 5.52
N GLU A 3 -3.34 -3.97 6.60
CA GLU A 3 -4.47 -4.41 7.44
C GLU A 3 -5.28 -3.24 8.05
N LEU A 4 -4.59 -2.15 8.41
CA LEU A 4 -5.26 -0.93 8.91
C LEU A 4 -6.10 -0.29 7.81
N ALA A 5 -5.57 -0.22 6.59
CA ALA A 5 -6.27 0.30 5.43
C ALA A 5 -7.50 -0.57 5.07
N LEU A 6 -7.32 -1.89 4.98
CA LEU A 6 -8.41 -2.85 4.74
C LEU A 6 -9.46 -2.85 5.86
N SER A 7 -9.08 -2.45 7.08
CA SER A 7 -10.01 -2.27 8.21
C SER A 7 -10.63 -0.87 8.27
N ARG A 8 -10.54 -0.08 7.19
CA ARG A 8 -11.06 1.29 7.07
C ARG A 8 -10.46 2.30 8.05
N LYS A 9 -9.31 2.00 8.64
CA LYS A 9 -8.55 2.89 9.54
C LYS A 9 -7.52 3.70 8.75
N PHE A 10 -7.99 4.49 7.78
CA PHE A 10 -7.12 5.23 6.85
C PHE A 10 -6.11 6.15 7.55
N VAL A 11 -6.56 6.91 8.56
CA VAL A 11 -5.70 7.85 9.28
C VAL A 11 -4.56 7.12 10.00
N GLU A 12 -4.84 5.95 10.58
CA GLU A 12 -3.80 5.13 11.24
C GLU A 12 -2.84 4.50 10.20
N ALA A 13 -3.37 4.02 9.09
CA ALA A 13 -2.56 3.50 7.98
C ALA A 13 -1.61 4.58 7.43
N ARG A 14 -2.12 5.80 7.21
CA ARG A 14 -1.34 6.96 6.75
C ARG A 14 -0.26 7.36 7.75
N LYS A 15 -0.59 7.41 9.05
CA LYS A 15 0.42 7.66 10.11
C LYS A 15 1.55 6.63 10.06
N LYS A 16 1.22 5.34 9.83
CA LYS A 16 2.22 4.29 9.71
C LYS A 16 3.08 4.47 8.45
N LEU A 17 2.47 4.84 7.32
CA LEU A 17 3.20 5.17 6.09
C LEU A 17 4.20 6.30 6.31
N HIS A 18 3.76 7.40 6.93
CA HIS A 18 4.62 8.54 7.23
C HIS A 18 5.78 8.14 8.15
N GLN A 19 5.54 7.27 9.13
CA GLN A 19 6.62 6.72 9.96
C GLN A 19 7.65 5.97 9.10
N LEU A 20 7.22 5.13 8.17
CA LEU A 20 8.12 4.37 7.27
C LEU A 20 8.93 5.28 6.34
N MET A 21 8.27 6.23 5.68
CA MET A 21 8.93 7.08 4.69
C MET A 21 9.76 8.20 5.33
N ILE A 22 9.21 8.89 6.34
CA ILE A 22 9.84 10.08 6.94
C ILE A 22 10.81 9.68 8.06
N SER A 23 10.39 8.79 8.97
CA SER A 23 11.23 8.44 10.13
C SER A 23 12.28 7.38 9.79
N TYR A 24 11.93 6.39 8.97
CA TYR A 24 12.85 5.32 8.58
C TYR A 24 13.51 5.54 7.20
N GLY A 25 13.13 6.60 6.48
CA GLY A 25 13.78 6.97 5.22
C GLY A 25 13.52 6.00 4.06
N MET A 26 12.46 5.17 4.14
CA MET A 26 12.12 4.26 3.06
C MET A 26 11.61 5.01 1.82
N SER A 27 12.05 4.59 0.64
CA SER A 27 11.48 5.08 -0.63
C SER A 27 10.05 4.55 -0.85
N GLY A 28 9.29 5.19 -1.73
CA GLY A 28 7.98 4.68 -2.14
C GLY A 28 8.03 3.28 -2.75
N GLU A 29 9.09 2.99 -3.52
CA GLU A 29 9.33 1.68 -4.12
C GLU A 29 9.62 0.61 -3.06
N ASP A 30 10.46 0.92 -2.05
CA ASP A 30 10.70 0.01 -0.93
C ASP A 30 9.39 -0.31 -0.19
N VAL A 31 8.55 0.69 0.04
CA VAL A 31 7.24 0.49 0.68
C VAL A 31 6.37 -0.45 -0.16
N LEU A 32 6.30 -0.27 -1.47
CA LEU A 32 5.54 -1.15 -2.38
C LEU A 32 6.05 -2.59 -2.38
N ILE A 33 7.36 -2.78 -2.47
CA ILE A 33 7.98 -4.12 -2.44
C ILE A 33 7.66 -4.82 -1.12
N GLN A 34 7.76 -4.10 0.01
CA GLN A 34 7.40 -4.64 1.31
C GLN A 34 5.90 -4.98 1.38
N MET A 35 5.03 -4.10 0.87
CA MET A 35 3.61 -4.39 0.79
C MET A 35 3.33 -5.69 0.02
N TYR A 36 3.92 -5.84 -1.16
CA TYR A 36 3.76 -7.04 -2.01
C TYR A 36 4.20 -8.32 -1.29
N ARG A 37 5.37 -8.30 -0.64
CA ARG A 37 5.91 -9.45 0.11
C ARG A 37 5.01 -9.89 1.27
N THR A 38 4.23 -8.96 1.84
CA THR A 38 3.34 -9.27 2.96
C THR A 38 1.98 -9.79 2.54
N ILE A 39 1.61 -9.77 1.25
CA ILE A 39 0.24 -10.15 0.83
C ILE A 39 -0.10 -11.59 1.24
N ASP A 40 0.82 -12.52 1.03
CA ASP A 40 0.57 -13.94 1.32
C ASP A 40 0.37 -14.23 2.81
N SER A 41 0.91 -13.38 3.70
CA SER A 41 0.72 -13.51 5.14
C SER A 41 -0.54 -12.84 5.68
N LEU A 42 -1.25 -12.06 4.85
CA LEU A 42 -2.50 -11.42 5.25
C LEU A 42 -3.64 -12.45 5.31
N GLN A 43 -4.47 -12.35 6.34
CA GLN A 43 -5.69 -13.14 6.49
C GLN A 43 -6.81 -12.60 5.59
N LEU A 44 -6.65 -12.76 4.28
CA LEU A 44 -7.59 -12.32 3.24
C LEU A 44 -8.06 -13.51 2.40
N SER A 45 -9.26 -13.38 1.83
CA SER A 45 -9.71 -14.31 0.79
C SER A 45 -8.84 -14.18 -0.46
N GLU A 46 -8.78 -15.24 -1.27
CA GLU A 46 -8.01 -15.23 -2.53
C GLU A 46 -8.45 -14.10 -3.48
N ARG A 47 -9.74 -13.79 -3.51
CA ARG A 47 -10.27 -12.68 -4.31
C ARG A 47 -9.75 -11.32 -3.83
N GLU A 48 -9.69 -11.10 -2.52
CA GLU A 48 -9.13 -9.87 -1.94
C GLU A 48 -7.63 -9.78 -2.20
N LYS A 49 -6.88 -10.88 -2.09
CA LYS A 49 -5.44 -10.90 -2.42
C LYS A 49 -5.18 -10.51 -3.87
N VAL A 50 -5.93 -11.08 -4.82
CA VAL A 50 -5.83 -10.72 -6.24
C VAL A 50 -6.10 -9.24 -6.45
N ALA A 51 -7.14 -8.68 -5.81
CA ALA A 51 -7.45 -7.25 -5.91
C ALA A 51 -6.34 -6.36 -5.33
N VAL A 52 -5.73 -6.76 -4.21
CA VAL A 52 -4.59 -6.05 -3.62
C VAL A 52 -3.38 -6.11 -4.55
N MET A 53 -3.04 -7.29 -5.09
CA MET A 53 -1.93 -7.47 -6.02
C MET A 53 -2.10 -6.62 -7.29
N ASP A 54 -3.30 -6.59 -7.88
CA ASP A 54 -3.63 -5.75 -9.04
C ASP A 54 -3.31 -4.28 -8.76
N LYS A 55 -3.77 -3.76 -7.61
CA LYS A 55 -3.51 -2.37 -7.23
C LYS A 55 -2.05 -2.09 -6.93
N ILE A 56 -1.33 -3.00 -6.30
CA ILE A 56 0.12 -2.83 -6.13
C ILE A 56 0.82 -2.73 -7.49
N GLY A 57 0.48 -3.61 -8.44
CA GLY A 57 1.08 -3.59 -9.79
C GLY A 57 0.82 -2.27 -10.53
N GLU A 58 -0.42 -1.79 -10.50
CA GLU A 58 -0.80 -0.49 -11.10
C GLU A 58 0.02 0.67 -10.51
N TYR A 59 0.16 0.71 -9.19
CA TYR A 59 0.88 1.81 -8.52
C TYR A 59 2.39 1.68 -8.64
N ASN A 60 2.92 0.47 -8.72
CA ASN A 60 4.32 0.23 -9.07
C ASN A 60 4.65 0.81 -10.45
N PHE A 61 3.81 0.54 -11.45
CA PHE A 61 3.98 1.13 -12.78
C PHE A 61 3.98 2.67 -12.73
N ARG A 62 3.04 3.28 -11.99
CA ARG A 62 3.01 4.74 -11.84
C ARG A 62 4.28 5.31 -11.19
N LEU A 63 4.84 4.63 -10.19
CA LEU A 63 6.12 5.06 -9.58
C LEU A 63 7.27 4.97 -10.58
N VAL A 64 7.35 3.87 -11.33
CA VAL A 64 8.38 3.67 -12.37
C VAL A 64 8.31 4.77 -13.44
N GLU A 65 7.11 5.22 -13.80
CA GLU A 65 6.88 6.34 -14.73
C GLU A 65 7.21 7.73 -14.12
N GLY A 66 7.71 7.78 -12.88
CA GLY A 66 8.14 9.02 -12.22
C GLY A 66 7.02 9.79 -11.52
N ALA A 67 5.91 9.12 -11.19
CA ALA A 67 4.87 9.75 -10.37
C ALA A 67 5.37 10.06 -8.95
N ASN A 68 4.73 11.03 -8.29
CA ASN A 68 5.09 11.39 -6.92
C ASN A 68 4.80 10.24 -5.95
N GLU A 69 5.85 9.74 -5.30
CA GLU A 69 5.78 8.58 -4.41
C GLU A 69 4.75 8.72 -3.30
N LEU A 70 4.82 9.79 -2.51
CA LEU A 70 3.94 9.97 -1.36
C LEU A 70 2.47 10.02 -1.78
N ILE A 71 2.16 10.76 -2.85
CA ILE A 71 0.79 10.84 -3.39
C ILE A 71 0.31 9.46 -3.85
N GLN A 72 1.14 8.72 -4.56
CA GLN A 72 0.76 7.40 -5.07
C GLN A 72 0.57 6.38 -3.95
N ILE A 73 1.45 6.32 -2.94
CA ILE A 73 1.27 5.37 -1.85
C ILE A 73 0.06 5.73 -0.98
N GLU A 74 -0.20 7.02 -0.72
CA GLU A 74 -1.43 7.44 -0.03
C GLU A 74 -2.69 7.07 -0.83
N ALA A 75 -2.66 7.25 -2.15
CA ALA A 75 -3.75 6.85 -3.04
C ALA A 75 -3.94 5.33 -3.07
N LEU A 76 -2.86 4.53 -3.03
CA LEU A 76 -2.93 3.08 -2.92
C LEU A 76 -3.58 2.64 -1.60
N LEU A 77 -3.20 3.26 -0.48
CA LEU A 77 -3.87 3.01 0.81
C LEU A 77 -5.36 3.31 0.73
N ALA A 78 -5.76 4.39 0.05
CA ALA A 78 -7.17 4.69 -0.19
C ALA A 78 -7.87 3.63 -1.06
N GLN A 79 -7.19 3.06 -2.06
CA GLN A 79 -7.75 1.95 -2.86
C GLN A 79 -8.01 0.71 -2.02
N PHE A 80 -7.13 0.37 -1.07
CA PHE A 80 -7.34 -0.78 -0.19
C PHE A 80 -8.61 -0.64 0.67
N LEU A 81 -9.03 0.58 1.02
CA LEU A 81 -10.31 0.79 1.71
C LEU A 81 -11.53 0.36 0.88
N LEU A 82 -11.42 0.33 -0.44
CA LEU A 82 -12.50 0.03 -1.36
C LEU A 82 -12.59 -1.46 -1.74
N ILE A 83 -11.57 -2.25 -1.38
CA ILE A 83 -11.52 -3.69 -1.67
C ILE A 83 -12.43 -4.48 -0.71
N LYS A 84 -12.69 -3.94 0.50
CA LYS A 84 -13.46 -4.57 1.57
C LYS A 84 -14.68 -3.75 1.99
#